data_AF-A0A3P6CMG6-F1
#
_entry.id   AF-A0A3P6CMG6-F1
#
_cell.length_a   1.000
_cell.length_b   1.000
_cell.length_c   1.000
_cell.angle_alpha   90.00
_cell.angle_beta   90.00
_cell.angle_gamma   90.00
#
_symmetry.space_group_name_H-M   'P 1'
#
loop_
_entity.id
_entity.type
_entity.pdbx_description
1 polymer ?
#
loop_
_entity_poly.entity_id
_entity_poly.type
_entity_poly.pdbx_seq_one_letter_code
_entity_poly.pdbx_strand_id
1 'polypeptide(L)' 'MNIFVKLVLVVFIVSLAQSREIVSNVKSSKLNEKIIYDCVDIYKQPSLSHPLLKNHKIQVFI' A
#
# COMPACT_ATOMS: atom_id res chain seq x y z
N MET A 1 6.14 2.62 36.03
CA MET A 1 5.96 2.45 34.56
C MET A 1 6.26 3.78 33.89
N ASN A 2 7.51 3.97 33.47
CA ASN A 2 8.06 5.28 33.09
C ASN A 2 7.35 5.91 31.88
N ILE A 3 7.28 7.24 31.85
CA ILE A 3 6.75 8.05 30.75
C ILE A 3 7.27 7.61 29.37
N PHE A 4 8.53 7.17 29.33
CA PHE A 4 9.18 6.60 28.14
C PHE A 4 8.43 5.38 27.58
N VAL A 5 8.01 4.46 28.43
CA VAL A 5 7.29 3.24 28.01
C VAL A 5 5.92 3.58 27.43
N LYS A 6 5.23 4.58 28.02
CA LYS A 6 3.96 5.08 27.49
C LYS A 6 4.14 5.75 26.13
N LEU A 7 5.19 6.53 25.95
CA LEU A 7 5.48 7.20 24.67
C LEU A 7 5.75 6.19 23.56
N VAL A 8 6.57 5.17 23.82
CA VAL A 8 6.85 4.10 22.86
C VAL A 8 5.58 3.35 22.47
N LEU A 9 4.71 3.07 23.45
CA LEU A 9 3.45 2.39 23.19
C LEU A 9 2.51 3.24 22.30
N VAL A 10 2.41 4.55 22.56
CA VAL A 10 1.58 5.45 21.74
C VAL A 10 2.09 5.52 20.30
N VAL A 11 3.42 5.65 20.11
CA VAL A 11 4.03 5.64 18.77
C VAL A 11 3.71 4.34 18.03
N PHE A 12 3.85 3.19 18.70
CA PHE A 12 3.54 1.90 18.12
C PHE A 12 2.07 1.77 17.69
N ILE A 13 1.13 2.24 18.52
CA ILE A 13 -0.30 2.23 18.19
C ILE A 13 -0.61 3.14 16.99
N VAL A 14 0.01 4.32 16.90
CA VAL A 14 -0.16 5.24 15.76
C VAL A 14 0.38 4.62 14.47
N SER A 15 1.55 3.97 14.52
CA SER A 15 2.13 3.27 13.36
C SER A 15 1.22 2.14 12.85
N LEU A 16 0.59 1.38 13.76
CA LEU A 16 -0.37 0.34 13.39
C LEU A 16 -1.68 0.90 12.80
N ALA A 17 -2.13 2.05 13.27
CA ALA A 17 -3.33 2.71 12.74
C ALA A 17 -3.11 3.26 11.32
N GLN A 18 -1.95 3.85 11.06
CA GLN A 18 -1.61 4.45 9.76
C GLN A 18 -1.57 3.42 8.62
N SER A 19 -1.20 2.16 8.90
CA SER A 19 -1.24 1.09 7.88
C SER A 19 -2.65 0.79 7.36
N ARG A 20 -3.71 1.13 8.10
CA ARG A 20 -5.10 0.82 7.69
C ARG A 20 -5.68 1.83 6.68
N GLU A 21 -5.22 3.08 6.67
CA GLU A 21 -5.82 4.12 5.82
C GLU A 21 -5.33 4.12 4.36
N ILE A 22 -4.17 3.51 4.09
CA ILE A 22 -3.53 3.49 2.76
C ILE A 22 -4.31 2.61 1.76
N VAL A 23 -5.16 1.69 2.24
CA VAL A 23 -5.88 0.68 1.42
C VAL A 23 -7.31 1.14 1.07
N SER A 24 -7.67 2.41 1.24
CA SER A 24 -9.05 2.88 1.00
C SER A 24 -9.40 3.18 -0.46
N ASN A 25 -8.45 3.08 -1.40
CA ASN A 25 -8.67 3.44 -2.80
C ASN A 25 -8.20 2.34 -3.77
N VAL A 26 -8.49 1.09 -3.43
CA VAL A 26 -8.15 -0.05 -4.28
C VAL A 26 -9.41 -0.64 -4.90
N LYS A 27 -9.41 -0.77 -6.23
CA LYS A 27 -10.52 -1.43 -6.95
C LYS A 27 -10.33 -2.93 -6.81
N SER A 28 -11.07 -3.55 -5.92
CA SER A 28 -11.08 -5.01 -5.75
C SER A 28 -11.73 -5.67 -6.97
N SER A 29 -11.03 -6.59 -7.63
CA SER A 29 -11.65 -7.47 -8.64
C SER A 29 -11.61 -8.93 -8.15
N LYS A 30 -12.78 -9.57 -8.18
CA LYS A 30 -12.95 -10.96 -7.75
C LYS A 30 -12.63 -11.87 -8.93
N LEU A 31 -11.47 -12.53 -8.89
CA LEU A 31 -11.07 -13.48 -9.95
C LEU A 31 -11.74 -14.84 -9.75
N ASN A 32 -11.91 -15.28 -8.50
CA ASN A 32 -12.59 -16.52 -8.11
C ASN A 32 -13.31 -16.33 -6.77
N GLU A 33 -14.21 -17.25 -6.41
CA GLU A 33 -15.03 -17.18 -5.18
C GLU A 33 -14.24 -16.90 -3.89
N LYS A 34 -12.96 -17.23 -3.88
CA LYS A 34 -12.07 -17.17 -2.71
C LYS A 34 -10.94 -16.14 -2.81
N ILE A 35 -10.68 -15.53 -3.97
CA ILE A 35 -9.52 -14.65 -4.15
C ILE A 35 -9.98 -13.31 -4.71
N ILE A 36 -9.82 -12.29 -3.86
CA ILE A 36 -10.03 -10.89 -4.17
C ILE A 36 -8.65 -10.27 -4.36
N TYR A 37 -8.36 -9.79 -5.57
CA TYR A 37 -7.16 -9.01 -5.82
C TYR A 37 -7.52 -7.54 -5.79
N ASP A 38 -6.76 -6.81 -5.00
CA ASP A 38 -6.82 -5.37 -4.89
C ASP A 38 -6.02 -4.77 -6.06
N CYS A 39 -6.74 -4.41 -7.13
CA CYS A 39 -6.14 -3.85 -8.32
C CYS A 39 -5.83 -2.37 -8.14
N VAL A 40 -4.55 -2.04 -8.34
CA VAL A 40 -4.05 -0.67 -8.40
C VAL A 40 -3.78 -0.34 -9.86
N ASP A 41 -4.09 0.90 -10.26
CA ASP A 41 -3.74 1.42 -11.59
C ASP A 41 -2.25 1.15 -11.89
N ILE A 42 -1.96 0.60 -13.07
CA ILE A 42 -0.61 0.21 -13.47
C ILE A 42 0.37 1.38 -13.35
N TYR A 43 -0.05 2.61 -13.67
CA TYR A 43 0.79 3.80 -13.58
C TYR A 43 1.00 4.30 -12.15
N LYS A 44 0.20 3.82 -11.20
CA LYS A 44 0.28 4.15 -9.77
C LYS A 44 0.99 3.06 -8.96
N GLN A 45 1.54 2.03 -9.61
CA GLN A 45 2.29 1.02 -8.89
C GLN A 45 3.55 1.63 -8.24
N PRO A 46 3.79 1.37 -6.94
CA PRO A 46 4.90 1.97 -6.20
C PRO A 46 6.26 1.59 -6.78
N SER A 47 6.37 0.42 -7.42
CA SER A 47 7.59 -0.02 -8.11
C SER A 47 8.05 0.95 -9.21
N LEU A 48 7.12 1.62 -9.90
CA LEU A 48 7.45 2.57 -10.97
C LEU A 48 8.03 3.89 -10.45
N SER A 49 7.91 4.17 -9.15
CA SER A 49 8.60 5.30 -8.53
C SER A 49 10.11 5.09 -8.39
N HIS A 50 10.59 3.87 -8.65
CA HIS A 50 12.00 3.55 -8.56
C HIS A 50 12.82 4.35 -9.61
N PRO A 51 13.95 4.98 -9.23
CA PRO A 51 14.73 5.83 -10.14
C PRO A 51 15.12 5.16 -11.47
N LEU A 52 15.40 3.84 -11.43
CA LEU A 52 15.74 3.06 -12.62
C LEU A 52 14.57 2.87 -13.60
N LEU A 53 13.34 3.01 -13.12
CA LEU A 53 12.12 2.81 -13.91
C LEU A 53 11.48 4.13 -14.35
N LYS A 54 12.07 5.29 -14.01
CA LYS A 54 11.54 6.62 -14.32
C LYS A 54 11.24 6.84 -15.82
N ASN A 55 12.01 6.20 -16.69
CA ASN A 55 11.86 6.32 -18.16
C ASN A 55 11.37 5.00 -18.80
N HIS A 56 10.93 4.03 -17.99
CA HIS A 56 10.46 2.75 -18.49
C HIS A 56 9.10 2.95 -19.19
N LYS A 57 9.03 2.63 -20.49
CA LYS A 57 7.77 2.66 -21.24
C LYS A 57 6.96 1.41 -20.90
N ILE A 58 5.83 1.61 -20.23
CA ILE A 58 4.90 0.52 -19.94
C ILE A 58 4.19 0.15 -21.25
N GLN A 59 4.34 -1.10 -21.67
CA GLN A 59 3.55 -1.66 -22.76
C GLN A 59 2.29 -2.29 -22.18
N VAL A 60 1.16 -1.63 -22.40
CA VAL A 60 -0.15 -2.22 -22.11
C VAL A 60 -0.60 -2.92 -23.38
N PHE A 61 -0.77 -4.24 -23.33
CA PHE A 61 -1.44 -4.97 -24.41
C PHE A 61 -2.95 -4.75 -24.26
N ILE A 62 -3.56 -4.18 -25.29
CA ILE A 62 -5.00 -4.16 -25.53
C ILE A 62 -5.32 -5.31 -26.48
#